data_AF-N1W7Z0-F1
#
_entry.id   AF-N1W7Z0-F1
#
_cell.length_a   1.000
_cell.length_b   1.000
_cell.length_c   1.000
_cell.angle_alpha   90.00
_cell.angle_beta   90.00
_cell.angle_gamma   90.00
#
_symmetry.space_group_name_H-M   'P 1'
#
loop_
_entity.id
_entity.type
_entity.pdbx_description
1 polymer ?
#
loop_
_entity_poly.entity_id
_entity_poly.type
_entity_poly.pdbx_seq_one_letter_code
_entity_poly.pdbx_strand_id
1 'polypeptide(L)'
;MKPFVLILLVFVTIPLVSESSKKKKGKSKPVPIENKLIDYGEFKRIVNRSEKERETHRLTEDQFLKLMSEEGVVLLDARSESRFHLLHIQGAKNLPFTEFTKESLAEIIPEKKIQNSNLL
;
A
#
# COMPACT_ATOMS: atom_id res chain seq x y z
N MET A 1 -57.64 40.72 34.74
CA MET A 1 -58.58 40.40 33.65
C MET A 1 -58.03 41.06 32.40
N LYS A 2 -57.18 40.33 31.65
CA LYS A 2 -57.43 39.76 30.30
C LYS A 2 -57.51 40.82 29.17
N PRO A 3 -56.94 40.53 28.00
CA PRO A 3 -55.79 41.29 27.48
C PRO A 3 -56.11 41.97 26.14
N PHE A 4 -55.47 43.11 25.84
CA PHE A 4 -55.41 43.61 24.47
C PHE A 4 -54.20 42.97 23.78
N VAL A 5 -54.54 41.97 22.98
CA VAL A 5 -53.66 41.17 22.16
C VAL A 5 -53.03 42.06 21.08
N LEU A 6 -51.74 42.36 21.24
CA LEU A 6 -50.91 42.87 20.16
C LEU A 6 -50.50 41.66 19.30
N ILE A 7 -51.32 41.29 18.32
CA ILE A 7 -50.88 40.37 17.25
C ILE A 7 -49.91 41.17 16.39
N LEU A 8 -48.64 41.04 16.73
CA LEU A 8 -47.50 41.34 15.87
C LEU A 8 -47.63 40.42 14.66
N LEU A 9 -48.07 40.98 13.54
CA LEU A 9 -48.11 40.31 12.24
C LEU A 9 -46.66 40.18 11.75
N VAL A 10 -45.97 39.16 12.26
CA VAL A 10 -44.66 38.73 11.76
C VAL A 10 -44.91 38.18 10.35
N PHE A 11 -44.70 39.01 9.34
CA PHE A 11 -44.48 38.54 7.98
C PHE A 11 -43.22 37.68 7.99
N VAL A 12 -43.37 36.38 8.28
CA VAL A 12 -42.38 35.38 7.95
C VAL A 12 -42.39 35.29 6.43
N THR A 13 -41.56 36.12 5.79
CA THR A 13 -41.21 35.93 4.39
C THR A 13 -40.50 34.59 4.32
N ILE A 14 -41.21 33.55 3.89
CA ILE A 14 -40.57 32.31 3.47
C ILE A 14 -39.76 32.69 2.23
N PRO A 15 -38.42 32.72 2.24
CA PRO A 15 -37.70 32.70 0.98
C PRO A 15 -38.12 31.39 0.30
N LEU A 16 -38.90 31.50 -0.77
CA LEU A 16 -39.14 30.44 -1.72
C LEU A 16 -37.77 30.06 -2.29
N VAL A 17 -37.09 29.12 -1.63
CA VAL A 17 -35.90 28.49 -2.14
C VAL A 17 -36.33 27.73 -3.37
N SER A 18 -36.10 28.33 -4.53
CA SER A 18 -36.19 27.65 -5.81
C SER A 18 -35.05 26.63 -5.85
N GLU A 19 -35.34 25.40 -5.46
CA GLU A 19 -34.46 24.28 -5.66
C GLU A 19 -34.47 23.96 -7.17
N SER A 20 -33.67 24.73 -7.92
CA SER A 20 -33.37 24.41 -9.31
C SER A 20 -32.68 23.06 -9.30
N SER A 21 -33.48 22.01 -9.53
CA SER A 21 -33.03 20.66 -9.81
C SER A 21 -32.18 20.70 -11.09
N LYS A 22 -30.91 21.07 -10.95
CA LYS A 22 -29.88 20.77 -11.94
C LYS A 22 -29.76 19.25 -11.96
N LYS A 23 -30.53 18.63 -12.84
CA LYS A 23 -30.40 17.24 -13.27
C LYS A 23 -28.92 17.03 -13.60
N LYS A 24 -28.17 16.40 -12.68
CA LYS A 24 -26.78 16.03 -12.89
C LYS A 24 -26.77 15.19 -14.17
N LYS A 25 -26.26 15.76 -15.28
CA LYS A 25 -25.99 14.99 -16.50
C LYS A 25 -25.10 13.82 -16.06
N GLY A 26 -25.65 12.61 -16.10
CA GLY A 26 -24.94 11.41 -15.71
C GLY A 26 -23.64 11.35 -16.49
N LYS A 27 -22.50 11.39 -15.80
CA LYS A 27 -21.22 11.06 -16.43
C LYS A 27 -21.39 9.66 -17.00
N SER A 28 -21.22 9.50 -18.31
CA SER A 28 -21.17 8.17 -18.93
C SER A 28 -20.11 7.35 -18.18
N LYS A 29 -20.47 6.14 -17.79
CA LYS A 29 -19.49 5.22 -17.19
C LYS A 29 -18.37 5.05 -18.23
N PRO A 30 -17.08 5.22 -17.85
CA PRO A 30 -16.00 5.02 -18.80
C PRO A 30 -16.08 3.59 -19.34
N VAL A 31 -15.95 3.46 -20.67
CA VAL A 31 -15.87 2.15 -21.33
C VAL A 31 -14.63 1.45 -20.78
N PRO A 32 -14.74 0.22 -20.23
CA PRO A 32 -13.57 -0.50 -19.74
C PRO A 32 -12.58 -0.73 -20.88
N ILE A 33 -11.32 -0.34 -20.68
CA ILE A 33 -10.22 -0.69 -21.58
C ILE A 33 -9.81 -2.13 -21.24
N GLU A 34 -10.02 -3.09 -22.14
CA GLU A 34 -9.65 -4.49 -21.91
C GLU A 34 -8.12 -4.64 -21.99
N ASN A 35 -7.49 -4.96 -20.87
CA ASN A 35 -6.09 -5.38 -20.84
C ASN A 35 -5.96 -6.64 -19.98
N LYS A 36 -5.75 -7.80 -20.63
CA LYS A 36 -5.66 -9.10 -19.97
C LYS A 36 -4.46 -9.22 -19.02
N LEU A 37 -3.46 -8.35 -19.15
CA LEU A 37 -2.28 -8.31 -18.27
C LEU A 37 -2.52 -7.48 -16.99
N ILE A 38 -3.65 -6.77 -16.89
CA ILE A 38 -3.96 -5.92 -15.73
C ILE A 38 -5.18 -6.50 -15.01
N ASP A 39 -4.93 -7.23 -13.92
CA ASP A 39 -5.97 -7.59 -12.95
C ASP A 39 -5.74 -6.84 -11.62
N TYR A 40 -6.38 -5.68 -11.50
CA TYR A 40 -6.32 -4.88 -10.28
C TYR A 40 -7.05 -5.54 -9.10
N GLY A 41 -8.05 -6.40 -9.38
CA GLY A 41 -8.77 -7.15 -8.35
C GLY A 41 -7.86 -8.17 -7.68
N GLU A 42 -7.13 -8.95 -8.47
CA GLU A 42 -6.13 -9.92 -8.00
C GLU A 42 -4.96 -9.22 -7.29
N PHE A 43 -4.45 -8.12 -7.85
CA PHE A 43 -3.44 -7.31 -7.17
C PHE A 43 -3.86 -6.94 -5.73
N LYS A 44 -5.09 -6.41 -5.55
CA LYS A 44 -5.60 -6.08 -4.21
C LYS A 44 -5.70 -7.30 -3.30
N ARG A 45 -6.13 -8.45 -3.82
CA ARG A 45 -6.19 -9.70 -3.04
C ARG A 45 -4.80 -10.11 -2.56
N ILE A 46 -3.79 -10.02 -3.44
CA ILE A 46 -2.39 -10.32 -3.11
C ILE A 46 -1.86 -9.36 -2.04
N VAL A 47 -2.11 -8.06 -2.18
CA VAL A 47 -1.72 -7.06 -1.18
C VAL A 47 -2.31 -7.41 0.18
N ASN A 48 -3.62 -7.63 0.25
CA ASN A 48 -4.32 -7.92 1.51
C ASN A 48 -3.85 -9.24 2.15
N ARG A 49 -3.68 -10.32 1.38
CA ARG A 49 -3.21 -11.59 1.95
C ARG A 49 -1.77 -11.50 2.47
N SER A 50 -0.93 -10.68 1.84
CA SER A 50 0.47 -10.51 2.22
C SER A 50 0.66 -9.64 3.46
N GLU A 51 -0.35 -8.87 3.88
CA GLU A 51 -0.24 -7.90 4.98
C GLU A 51 0.31 -8.56 6.25
N LYS A 52 -0.35 -9.62 6.73
CA LYS A 52 0.04 -10.31 7.96
C LYS A 52 1.44 -10.91 7.87
N GLU A 53 1.79 -11.51 6.73
CA GLU A 53 3.14 -12.06 6.51
C GLU A 53 4.20 -10.94 6.53
N ARG A 54 3.89 -9.76 5.99
CA ARG A 54 4.82 -8.63 6.02
C ARG A 54 5.02 -8.10 7.43
N GLU A 55 4.00 -8.13 8.28
CA GLU A 55 4.14 -7.75 9.69
C GLU A 55 5.12 -8.69 10.42
N THR A 56 5.01 -10.01 10.20
CA THR A 56 5.81 -11.00 10.93
C THR A 56 7.28 -11.05 10.52
N HIS A 57 7.62 -10.57 9.31
CA HIS A 57 8.99 -10.58 8.80
C HIS A 57 9.69 -9.21 8.90
N ARG A 58 9.06 -8.19 9.49
CA ARG A 58 9.72 -6.91 9.74
C ARG A 58 10.64 -7.00 10.94
N LEU A 59 11.74 -6.26 10.82
CA LEU A 59 12.76 -6.15 11.85
C LEU A 59 12.75 -4.72 12.41
N THR A 60 12.96 -4.60 13.72
CA THR A 60 13.41 -3.33 14.30
C THR A 60 14.85 -3.05 13.86
N GLU A 61 15.32 -1.82 14.07
CA GLU A 61 16.71 -1.45 13.78
C GLU A 61 17.70 -2.30 14.58
N ASP A 62 17.47 -2.51 15.87
CA ASP A 62 18.32 -3.35 16.72
C ASP A 62 18.38 -4.81 16.22
N GLN A 63 17.24 -5.37 15.81
CA GLN A 63 17.17 -6.71 15.22
C GLN A 63 17.92 -6.78 13.90
N PHE A 64 17.79 -5.74 13.06
CA PHE A 64 18.50 -5.63 11.80
C PHE A 64 20.02 -5.59 12.01
N LEU A 65 20.52 -4.73 12.90
CA LEU A 65 21.95 -4.62 13.22
C LEU A 65 22.51 -5.93 13.80
N LYS A 66 21.72 -6.62 14.65
CA LYS A 66 22.10 -7.94 15.17
C LYS A 66 22.23 -8.97 14.04
N LEU A 67 21.21 -9.09 13.18
CA LEU A 67 21.23 -10.06 12.07
C LEU A 67 22.34 -9.76 11.06
N MET A 68 22.64 -8.49 10.80
CA MET A 68 23.75 -8.08 9.93
C MET A 68 25.13 -8.54 10.42
N SER A 69 25.26 -8.89 11.71
CA SER A 69 26.48 -9.47 12.28
C SER A 69 26.57 -10.99 12.16
N GLU A 70 25.46 -11.66 11.78
CA GLU A 70 25.38 -13.12 11.71
C GLU A 70 25.94 -13.66 10.38
N GLU A 71 26.62 -14.81 10.44
CA GLU A 71 27.17 -15.46 9.25
C GLU A 71 26.05 -16.01 8.36
N GLY A 72 26.17 -15.81 7.04
CA GLY A 72 25.21 -16.30 6.05
C GLY A 72 24.01 -15.38 5.82
N VAL A 73 23.92 -14.24 6.49
CA VAL A 73 22.91 -13.21 6.19
C VAL A 73 23.31 -12.42 4.95
N VAL A 74 22.36 -12.25 4.02
CA VAL A 74 22.52 -11.45 2.81
C VAL A 74 21.60 -10.24 2.88
N LEU A 75 22.19 -9.05 2.75
CA LEU A 75 21.43 -7.80 2.64
C LEU A 75 21.15 -7.49 1.17
N LEU A 76 19.88 -7.39 0.82
CA LEU A 76 19.44 -7.03 -0.53
C LEU A 76 18.88 -5.60 -0.56
N ASP A 77 19.41 -4.78 -1.46
CA ASP A 77 18.84 -3.48 -1.80
C ASP A 77 18.01 -3.60 -3.08
N ALA A 78 16.68 -3.51 -2.93
CA ALA A 78 15.71 -3.68 -4.01
C ALA A 78 15.49 -2.42 -4.88
N ARG A 79 16.23 -1.33 -4.61
CA ARG A 79 16.12 -0.08 -5.35
C ARG A 79 16.84 -0.18 -6.70
N SER A 80 16.63 0.83 -7.55
CA SER A 80 17.35 0.92 -8.82
C SER A 80 18.85 0.95 -8.61
N GLU A 81 19.59 0.42 -9.57
CA GLU A 81 21.04 0.42 -9.60
C GLU A 81 21.63 1.83 -9.40
N SER A 82 21.03 2.84 -10.04
CA SER A 82 21.44 4.23 -9.87
C SER A 82 21.34 4.73 -8.43
N ARG A 83 20.30 4.34 -7.68
CA ARG A 83 20.12 4.74 -6.26
C ARG A 83 21.09 3.99 -5.35
N PHE A 84 21.37 2.74 -5.66
CA PHE A 84 22.34 1.93 -4.94
C PHE A 84 23.76 2.52 -5.06
N HIS A 85 24.18 2.87 -6.27
CA HIS A 85 25.49 3.48 -6.52
C HIS A 85 25.66 4.84 -5.84
N LEU A 86 24.58 5.60 -5.68
CA LEU A 86 24.61 6.88 -4.97
C LEU A 86 24.89 6.70 -3.47
N LEU A 87 24.19 5.76 -2.82
CA LEU A 87 24.39 5.44 -1.41
C LEU A 87 23.67 4.13 -1.08
N HIS A 88 24.38 3.21 -0.43
CA HIS A 88 23.82 1.97 0.10
C HIS A 88 24.51 1.57 1.41
N ILE A 89 23.90 0.64 2.15
CA ILE A 89 24.49 0.05 3.34
C ILE A 89 25.67 -0.83 2.91
N GLN A 90 26.81 -0.68 3.57
CA GLN A 90 28.01 -1.45 3.24
C GLN A 90 27.74 -2.96 3.29
N GLY A 91 28.18 -3.67 2.24
CA GLY A 91 27.97 -5.12 2.11
C GLY A 91 26.62 -5.55 1.53
N ALA A 92 25.69 -4.61 1.29
CA ALA A 92 24.47 -4.90 0.56
C ALA A 92 24.77 -5.32 -0.90
N LYS A 93 23.94 -6.21 -1.45
CA LYS A 93 23.92 -6.53 -2.87
C LYS A 93 22.70 -5.86 -3.51
N ASN A 94 22.90 -5.18 -4.64
CA ASN A 94 21.78 -4.63 -5.40
C ASN A 94 21.11 -5.72 -6.22
N LEU A 95 19.78 -5.80 -6.11
CA LEU A 95 18.93 -6.57 -7.02
C LEU A 95 17.69 -5.72 -7.20
N PRO A 96 17.51 -4.94 -8.27
CA PRO A 96 16.31 -4.13 -8.44
C PRO A 96 15.04 -4.99 -8.42
N PHE A 97 13.94 -4.49 -7.86
CA PHE A 97 12.70 -5.27 -7.72
C PHE A 97 12.17 -5.85 -9.06
N THR A 98 12.45 -5.19 -10.18
CA THR A 98 12.10 -5.68 -11.53
C THR A 98 12.82 -6.97 -11.90
N GLU A 99 13.96 -7.24 -11.28
CA GLU A 99 14.82 -8.39 -11.57
C GLU A 99 14.65 -9.52 -10.53
N PHE A 100 13.63 -9.49 -9.66
CA PHE A 100 13.37 -10.56 -8.67
C PHE A 100 12.81 -11.81 -9.36
N THR A 101 13.69 -12.59 -9.96
CA THR A 101 13.38 -13.91 -10.53
C THR A 101 14.00 -15.00 -9.66
N LYS A 102 13.58 -16.25 -9.89
CA LYS A 102 14.15 -17.39 -9.18
C LYS A 102 15.65 -17.53 -9.50
N GLU A 103 16.00 -17.27 -10.75
CA GLU A 103 17.35 -17.40 -11.30
C GLU A 103 18.28 -16.35 -10.70
N SER A 104 17.89 -15.06 -10.71
CA SER A 104 18.72 -13.98 -10.15
C SER A 104 18.88 -14.10 -8.62
N LEU A 105 17.84 -14.56 -7.92
CA LEU A 105 17.93 -14.83 -6.48
C LEU A 105 18.87 -16.00 -6.18
N ALA A 106 18.88 -17.06 -7.01
CA ALA A 106 19.76 -18.21 -6.84
C ALA A 106 21.24 -17.87 -7.04
N GLU A 107 21.55 -16.88 -7.89
CA GLU A 107 22.92 -16.38 -8.06
C GLU A 107 23.41 -15.59 -6.83
N ILE A 108 22.49 -14.90 -6.15
CA ILE A 108 22.81 -13.99 -5.06
C ILE A 108 22.80 -14.66 -3.68
N ILE A 109 21.77 -15.48 -3.44
CA ILE A 109 21.51 -16.17 -2.18
C ILE A 109 22.27 -17.50 -2.23
N PRO A 110 23.30 -17.70 -1.39
CA PRO A 110 24.00 -18.97 -1.30
C PRO A 110 23.00 -20.11 -1.03
N GLU A 111 23.26 -21.31 -1.57
CA GLU A 111 22.42 -22.46 -1.28
C GLU A 111 22.18 -22.57 0.23
N LYS A 112 20.90 -22.67 0.59
CA LYS A 112 20.48 -22.91 1.96
C LYS A 112 21.20 -24.15 2.46
N LYS A 113 22.17 -24.01 3.38
CA LYS A 113 22.55 -25.14 4.24
C LYS A 113 21.31 -25.48 5.06
N ILE A 114 20.51 -26.40 4.55
CA ILE A 114 19.41 -26.99 5.30
C ILE A 114 20.08 -27.79 6.42
N GLN A 115 20.27 -27.18 7.59
CA GLN A 115 20.50 -27.96 8.79
C GLN A 115 19.19 -28.68 9.07
N ASN A 116 19.10 -29.94 8.62
CA ASN A 116 18.05 -30.86 9.01
C ASN A 116 18.16 -31.09 10.52
N SER A 117 17.59 -30.22 11.35
CA SER A 117 17.26 -30.57 12.72
C SER A 117 16.03 -31.48 12.64
N ASN A 118 16.28 -32.76 12.34
CA ASN A 118 15.43 -33.82 12.88
C ASN A 118 15.47 -33.66 14.41
N LEU A 119 14.49 -32.98 14.98
CA LEU A 119 14.10 -33.24 16.36
C LEU A 119 12.91 -34.19 16.31
N LEU A 120 13.22 -35.41 16.72
CA LEU A 120 12.31 -36.37 17.34
C LEU A 120 11.56 -35.70 18.50
#